data_AF-A0A4U0SBU1-F1
#
_entry.id   AF-A0A4U0SBU1-F1
#
_cell.length_a   1.000
_cell.length_b   1.000
_cell.length_c   1.000
_cell.angle_alpha   90.00
_cell.angle_beta   90.00
_cell.angle_gamma   90.00
#
_symmetry.space_group_name_H-M   'P 1'
#
loop_
_entity.id
_entity.type
_entity.pdbx_description
1 polymer ?
#
loop_
_entity_poly.entity_id
_entity_poly.type
_entity_poly.pdbx_seq_one_letter_code
_entity_poly.pdbx_strand_id
1 'polypeptide(L)' 'MSRTVIDLDDEIVEEAMRLYGAKTKAAAVRAAMEDAVKRRLRQEFADAVKSGELDFNEIVDNTGPVGTRPRDRESAA' A
#
# COMPACT_ATOMS: atom_id res chain seq x y z
N MET A 1 17.57 5.26 -11.97
CA MET A 1 17.23 6.40 -11.10
C MET A 1 17.97 7.64 -11.59
N SER A 2 17.27 8.75 -11.79
CA SER A 2 17.88 10.06 -12.04
C SER A 2 18.39 10.65 -10.73
N ARG A 3 19.52 11.36 -10.77
CA ARG A 3 20.04 12.08 -9.61
C ARG A 3 19.48 13.50 -9.62
N THR A 4 18.69 13.82 -8.61
CA THR A 4 18.08 15.15 -8.45
C THR A 4 18.72 15.84 -7.24
N VAL A 5 19.00 17.13 -7.36
CA VAL A 5 19.47 17.98 -6.26
C VAL A 5 18.30 18.88 -5.86
N ILE A 6 17.87 18.77 -4.61
CA ILE A 6 16.82 19.59 -4.01
C ILE A 6 17.27 19.98 -2.61
N ASP A 7 16.86 21.16 -2.16
CA ASP A 7 17.08 21.59 -0.78
C ASP A 7 15.96 21.04 0.10
N LEU A 8 16.35 20.50 1.24
CA LEU A 8 15.46 19.92 2.24
C LEU A 8 15.85 20.44 3.61
N ASP A 9 14.85 20.58 4.47
CA ASP A 9 15.08 20.85 5.88
C ASP A 9 15.68 19.61 6.55
N ASP A 10 16.84 19.78 7.17
CA ASP A 10 17.56 18.70 7.82
C ASP A 10 16.82 18.16 9.06
N GLU A 11 16.05 18.99 9.77
CA GLU A 11 15.27 18.55 10.93
C GLU A 11 14.16 17.57 10.52
N ILE A 12 13.47 17.89 9.42
CA ILE A 12 12.42 17.04 8.84
C ILE A 12 13.01 15.74 8.33
N VAL A 13 14.17 15.79 7.66
CA VAL A 13 14.85 14.59 7.15
C VAL A 13 15.31 13.69 8.29
N GLU A 14 15.81 14.25 9.38
CA GLU A 14 16.16 13.48 10.57
C GLU A 14 14.94 12.82 11.22
N GLU A 15 13.81 13.51 11.29
CA GLU A 15 12.58 12.94 11.81
C GLU A 15 12.07 11.80 10.92
N ALA A 16 12.12 11.98 9.60
CA ALA A 16 11.83 10.91 8.64
C ALA A 16 12.80 9.73 8.79
N MET A 17 14.09 9.98 9.03
CA MET A 17 15.07 8.92 9.30
C MET A 17 14.72 8.12 10.56
N ARG A 18 14.26 8.80 11.62
CA ARG A 18 13.78 8.15 12.86
C ARG A 18 12.50 7.35 12.63
N LEU A 19 11.51 7.94 11.96
CA LEU A 19 10.21 7.32 11.68
C LEU A 19 10.33 6.06 10.80
N TYR A 20 11.16 6.13 9.76
CA TYR A 20 11.33 5.03 8.80
C TYR A 20 12.53 4.14 9.10
N GLY A 21 13.27 4.38 10.20
CA GLY A 21 14.47 3.62 10.58
C GLY A 21 15.59 3.65 9.53
N ALA A 22 15.68 4.73 8.75
CA ALA A 22 16.58 4.82 7.61
C ALA A 22 17.98 5.29 8.05
N LYS A 23 19.01 4.58 7.58
CA LYS A 23 20.43 4.90 7.88
C LYS A 23 20.99 6.06 7.04
N THR A 24 20.30 6.45 5.96
CA THR A 24 20.76 7.52 5.06
C THR A 24 19.61 8.45 4.72
N LYS A 25 19.93 9.75 4.56
CA LYS A 25 18.97 10.79 4.14
C LYS A 25 18.23 10.37 2.86
N ALA A 26 18.95 9.84 1.88
CA ALA A 26 18.36 9.39 0.61
C ALA A 26 17.41 8.18 0.75
N ALA A 27 17.60 7.33 1.76
CA ALA A 27 16.68 6.23 2.03
C ALA A 27 15.42 6.72 2.75
N ALA A 28 15.57 7.65 3.70
CA ALA A 28 14.43 8.28 4.38
C ALA A 28 13.52 9.02 3.40
N VAL A 29 14.10 9.82 2.50
CA VAL A 29 13.34 10.56 1.48
C VAL A 29 12.61 9.60 0.55
N ARG A 30 13.25 8.51 0.11
CA ARG A 30 12.59 7.50 -0.73
C ARG A 30 11.43 6.82 -0.01
N ALA A 31 11.63 6.39 1.23
CA ALA A 31 10.58 5.76 2.03
C ALA A 31 9.39 6.71 2.27
N ALA A 32 9.67 7.97 2.63
CA ALA A 32 8.65 8.99 2.83
C ALA A 32 7.85 9.26 1.54
N MET A 33 8.52 9.38 0.40
CA MET A 33 7.85 9.58 -0.89
C MET A 33 7.01 8.37 -1.29
N GLU A 34 7.51 7.15 -1.11
CA GLU A 34 6.72 5.94 -1.38
C GLU A 34 5.48 5.85 -0.50
N ASP A 35 5.61 6.17 0.79
CA ASP A 35 4.48 6.14 1.72
C ASP A 35 3.44 7.22 1.38
N ALA A 36 3.90 8.44 1.05
CA ALA A 36 3.02 9.52 0.60
C ALA A 36 2.26 9.15 -0.68
N VAL A 37 2.93 8.57 -1.68
CA VAL A 37 2.31 8.13 -2.93
C VAL A 37 1.35 6.97 -2.67
N LYS A 38 1.75 5.95 -1.91
CA LYS A 38 0.87 4.81 -1.56
C LYS A 38 -0.33 5.25 -0.75
N ARG A 39 -0.20 6.25 0.12
CA ARG A 39 -1.32 6.82 0.88
C ARG A 39 -2.29 7.57 -0.04
N ARG A 40 -1.78 8.34 -1.00
CA ARG A 40 -2.58 9.00 -2.03
C ARG A 40 -3.32 7.99 -2.91
N LEU A 41 -2.62 6.98 -3.41
CA LEU A 41 -3.23 5.89 -4.19
C LEU A 41 -4.28 5.13 -3.36
N ARG A 42 -4.04 4.88 -2.07
CA ARG A 42 -5.05 4.24 -1.21
C ARG A 42 -6.29 5.10 -1.02
N GLN A 43 -6.15 6.42 -0.95
CA GLN A 43 -7.29 7.34 -0.88
C GLN A 43 -8.06 7.36 -2.19
N GLU A 44 -7.36 7.51 -3.32
CA GLU A 44 -7.99 7.49 -4.64
C GLU A 44 -8.63 6.13 -4.95
N PHE A 45 -8.01 5.03 -4.52
CA PHE A 45 -8.58 3.70 -4.62
C PHE A 45 -9.82 3.57 -3.72
N ALA A 46 -9.76 3.99 -2.46
CA ALA A 46 -10.92 3.95 -1.57
C ALA A 46 -12.08 4.84 -2.08
N ASP A 47 -11.75 5.99 -2.66
CA ASP A 47 -12.73 6.88 -3.28
C ASP A 47 -13.30 6.26 -4.57
N ALA A 48 -12.50 5.53 -5.37
CA ALA A 48 -12.94 4.78 -6.54
C ALA A 48 -13.80 3.54 -6.20
N VAL A 49 -13.48 2.84 -5.11
CA VAL A 49 -14.33 1.79 -4.53
C VAL A 49 -15.67 2.39 -4.08
N LYS A 50 -15.64 3.58 -3.46
CA LYS A 50 -16.83 4.25 -2.94
C LYS A 50 -17.66 4.93 -4.03
N SER A 51 -17.05 5.37 -5.13
CA SER A 51 -17.72 5.94 -6.31
C SER A 51 -18.31 4.87 -7.23
N GLY A 52 -17.96 3.59 -7.02
CA GLY A 52 -18.51 2.46 -7.77
C GLY A 52 -17.82 2.20 -9.11
N GLU A 53 -16.59 2.68 -9.32
CA GLU A 53 -15.84 2.52 -10.58
C GLU A 53 -14.95 1.27 -10.58
N LEU A 54 -14.70 0.68 -9.40
CA LEU A 54 -14.12 -0.65 -9.26
C LEU A 54 -15.25 -1.67 -9.13
N ASP A 55 -15.61 -2.29 -10.27
CA ASP A 55 -16.65 -3.30 -10.34
C ASP A 55 -16.15 -4.63 -9.75
N PHE A 56 -16.23 -4.77 -8.42
CA PHE A 56 -15.90 -6.02 -7.73
C PHE A 56 -16.88 -7.15 -8.05
N ASN A 57 -17.97 -6.90 -8.81
CA ASN A 57 -18.87 -7.96 -9.24
C ASN A 57 -18.13 -9.00 -10.11
N GLU A 58 -17.20 -8.58 -10.98
CA GLU A 58 -16.45 -9.52 -11.83
C GLU A 58 -15.49 -10.42 -11.04
N ILE A 59 -14.94 -9.93 -9.92
CA ILE A 59 -14.08 -10.72 -9.02
C ILE A 59 -14.92 -11.67 -8.16
N VAL A 60 -16.07 -11.22 -7.65
CA VAL A 60 -16.99 -12.05 -6.87
C VAL A 60 -17.58 -13.18 -7.73
N ASP A 61 -17.94 -12.89 -8.97
CA ASP A 61 -18.45 -13.89 -9.92
C ASP A 61 -17.39 -14.95 -10.27
N ASN A 62 -16.11 -14.56 -10.39
CA ASN A 62 -15.03 -15.48 -10.72
C ASN A 62 -14.43 -16.25 -9.53
N THR A 63 -14.48 -15.70 -8.30
CA THR A 63 -13.79 -16.32 -7.14
C THR A 63 -14.71 -16.80 -6.02
N GLY A 64 -16.00 -16.43 -6.06
CA GLY A 64 -17.01 -16.79 -5.07
C GLY A 64 -16.74 -16.20 -3.67
N PRO A 65 -17.77 -16.06 -2.80
CA PRO A 65 -17.58 -15.55 -1.46
C PRO A 65 -16.59 -16.41 -0.65
N VAL A 66 -15.57 -15.77 -0.05
CA VAL A 66 -14.62 -16.46 0.83
C VAL A 66 -15.38 -17.04 2.03
N GLY A 67 -15.55 -18.37 2.05
CA GLY A 67 -16.21 -19.10 3.14
C GLY A 67 -17.24 -20.15 2.72
N THR A 68 -17.57 -20.28 1.43
CA THR A 68 -18.58 -21.26 0.96
C THR A 68 -18.01 -22.60 0.52
N ARG A 69 -16.68 -22.77 0.46
CA ARG A 69 -16.10 -24.09 0.20
C ARG A 69 -16.33 -24.98 1.42
N PRO A 70 -16.97 -26.15 1.26
CA PRO A 70 -17.00 -27.14 2.32
C PRO A 70 -15.55 -27.37 2.73
N ARG A 71 -15.21 -27.19 4.02
CA ARG A 71 -13.95 -27.74 4.49
C ARG A 71 -14.07 -29.23 4.27
N ASP A 72 -13.24 -29.78 3.40
CA ASP A 72 -13.06 -31.22 3.24
C ASP A 72 -12.66 -31.77 4.62
N ARG A 73 -13.65 -32.12 5.43
CA ARG A 73 -13.52 -33.07 6.52
C ARG A 73 -13.51 -34.43 5.86
N GLU A 74 -12.37 -34.79 5.31
CA GLU A 74 -12.07 -36.20 5.15
C GLU A 74 -11.66 -36.73 6.53
N SER A 75 -12.68 -37.14 7.28
CA SER A 75 -12.52 -38.07 8.38
C SER A 75 -12.23 -39.46 7.81
N ALA A 76 -11.19 -40.09 8.35
CA ALA A 76 -11.07 -41.54 8.60
C ALA A 76 -11.09 -42.52 7.41
N ALA A 77 -9.94 -43.18 7.23
CA ALA A 77 -9.83 -44.64 7.25
C ALA A 77 -8.40 -45.05 7.65
#